data_AF-A0A8I0MYE4-F1
#
_entry.id   AF-A0A8I0MYE4-F1
#
_cell.length_a   1.000
_cell.length_b   1.000
_cell.length_c   1.000
_cell.angle_alpha   90.00
_cell.angle_beta   90.00
_cell.angle_gamma   90.00
#
_symmetry.space_group_name_H-M   'P 1'
#
loop_
_entity.id
_entity.type
_entity.pdbx_description
1 polymer ?
#
loop_
_entity_poly.entity_id
_entity_poly.type
_entity_poly.pdbx_seq_one_letter_code
_entity_poly.pdbx_strand_id
1 'polypeptide(L)'
;MINNLEPIIFFIKLGQNDVPLLGEHGLPQLIPRPIGKDIGELVRKGKVNDLERFAEIQIQQEQWDWAKSYLDYLVELEAVQQYNAELPETTQDAEGNEVPNEPKPLPVAPERPAVRTTEEVLSPYMLAIEKLRGVTFKGVNVSLNEANQNGLSALKSALDLAIEFGAEEQFFPVNFNAETSQGVQVLPLDNAKEFKQFGLEFVLSRRRFFE
;
A
#
# COMPACT_ATOMS: atom_id res chain seq x y z
N MET A 1 19.67 4.22 30.47
CA MET A 1 19.15 3.48 29.29
C MET A 1 17.63 3.44 29.20
N ILE A 2 16.87 3.18 30.28
CA ILE A 2 15.41 2.97 30.21
C ILE A 2 14.63 4.16 29.57
N ASN A 3 15.06 5.41 29.78
CA ASN A 3 14.38 6.59 29.21
C ASN A 3 14.52 6.73 27.68
N ASN A 4 15.47 6.04 27.04
CA ASN A 4 15.66 6.15 25.59
C ASN A 4 14.80 5.15 24.81
N LEU A 5 14.01 4.31 25.49
CA LEU A 5 13.15 3.30 24.84
C LEU A 5 11.71 3.78 24.63
N GLU A 6 11.30 4.89 25.25
CA GLU A 6 9.96 5.46 25.10
C GLU A 6 9.50 5.59 23.64
N PRO A 7 10.36 6.06 22.69
CA PRO A 7 9.92 6.24 21.31
C PRO A 7 9.47 4.94 20.62
N ILE A 8 10.03 3.80 21.03
CA ILE A 8 9.78 2.49 20.41
C ILE A 8 8.98 1.53 21.29
N ILE A 9 8.40 2.00 22.40
CA ILE A 9 7.77 1.13 23.41
C ILE A 9 6.68 0.20 22.84
N PHE A 10 5.91 0.67 21.85
CA PHE A 10 4.86 -0.10 21.19
C PHE A 10 5.37 -1.17 20.22
N PHE A 11 6.67 -1.13 19.90
CA PHE A 11 7.33 -2.11 19.03
C PHE A 11 8.11 -3.14 19.83
N ILE A 12 8.19 -3.00 21.16
CA ILE A 12 8.95 -3.92 22.02
C ILE A 12 8.14 -5.21 22.24
N LYS A 13 8.82 -6.34 22.09
CA LYS A 13 8.27 -7.65 22.40
C LYS A 13 8.30 -7.88 23.91
N LEU A 14 7.13 -8.07 24.51
CA LEU A 14 6.99 -8.38 25.93
C LEU A 14 7.00 -9.90 26.17
N GLY A 15 7.63 -10.30 27.28
CA GLY A 15 7.67 -11.67 27.78
C GLY A 15 6.62 -11.92 28.87
N GLN A 16 6.91 -12.85 29.78
CA GLN A 16 6.06 -13.08 30.94
C GLN A 16 6.12 -11.86 31.88
N ASN A 17 4.98 -11.50 32.48
CA ASN A 17 4.82 -10.36 33.40
C ASN A 17 5.10 -8.98 32.78
N ASP A 18 4.81 -8.79 31.49
CA ASP A 18 4.96 -7.52 30.76
C ASP A 18 6.40 -6.94 30.76
N VAL A 19 7.41 -7.80 30.93
CA VAL A 19 8.82 -7.41 30.89
C VAL A 19 9.35 -7.51 29.46
N PRO A 20 10.05 -6.49 28.94
CA PRO A 20 10.72 -6.56 27.64
C PRO A 20 11.64 -7.77 27.50
N LEU A 21 11.48 -8.53 26.42
CA LEU A 21 12.45 -9.57 26.08
C LEU A 21 13.70 -8.91 25.54
N LEU A 22 14.84 -9.13 26.20
CA LEU A 22 16.11 -8.58 25.77
C LEU A 22 16.75 -9.44 24.68
N GLY A 23 17.41 -8.77 23.74
CA GLY A 23 18.23 -9.35 22.68
C GLY A 23 19.71 -9.10 22.96
N GLU A 24 20.48 -8.98 21.88
CA GLU A 24 21.91 -8.65 21.96
C GLU A 24 22.12 -7.25 22.56
N HIS A 25 23.26 -7.05 23.21
CA HIS A 25 23.62 -5.80 23.90
C HIS A 25 22.66 -5.36 25.03
N GLY A 26 21.78 -6.27 25.52
CA GLY A 26 20.84 -5.95 26.59
C GLY A 26 19.69 -5.03 26.18
N LEU A 27 19.51 -4.80 24.87
CA LEU A 27 18.43 -4.00 24.30
C LEU A 27 17.18 -4.86 24.02
N PRO A 28 15.97 -4.27 24.01
CA PRO A 28 14.75 -5.03 23.76
C PRO A 28 14.68 -5.58 22.33
N GLN A 29 14.09 -6.77 22.19
CA GLN A 29 13.69 -7.33 20.90
C GLN A 29 12.42 -6.62 20.40
N LEU A 30 12.36 -6.37 19.09
CA LEU A 30 11.15 -5.85 18.47
C LEU A 30 10.13 -6.97 18.20
N ILE A 31 8.85 -6.60 18.15
CA ILE A 31 7.80 -7.46 17.60
C ILE A 31 8.14 -7.81 16.14
N PRO A 32 7.65 -8.95 15.61
CA PRO A 32 7.89 -9.29 14.21
C PRO A 32 7.42 -8.18 13.27
N ARG A 33 8.23 -7.88 12.24
CA ARG A 33 7.86 -6.95 11.19
C ARG A 33 6.55 -7.42 10.53
N PRO A 34 5.54 -6.55 10.35
CA PRO A 34 4.31 -6.91 9.64
C PRO A 34 4.60 -7.41 8.22
N ILE A 35 3.87 -8.44 7.79
CA ILE A 35 4.02 -9.02 6.45
C ILE A 35 2.95 -8.40 5.53
N GLY A 36 3.41 -7.56 4.61
CA GLY A 36 2.58 -6.85 3.62
C GLY A 36 2.75 -7.38 2.21
N LYS A 37 1.92 -6.87 1.29
CA LYS A 37 2.02 -7.12 -0.15
C LYS A 37 2.28 -5.80 -0.88
N ASP A 38 2.90 -5.89 -2.04
CA ASP A 38 3.08 -4.73 -2.92
C ASP A 38 1.72 -4.31 -3.51
N ILE A 39 1.23 -3.14 -3.10
CA ILE A 39 -0.05 -2.58 -3.54
C ILE A 39 -0.04 -2.32 -5.05
N GLY A 40 1.06 -1.81 -5.61
CA GLY A 40 1.17 -1.56 -7.03
C GLY A 40 1.14 -2.84 -7.87
N GLU A 41 1.72 -3.93 -7.37
CA GLU A 41 1.63 -5.25 -7.98
C GLU A 41 0.20 -5.82 -7.90
N LEU A 42 -0.48 -5.67 -6.75
CA LEU A 42 -1.88 -6.08 -6.60
C LEU A 42 -2.79 -5.36 -7.59
N VAL A 43 -2.65 -4.04 -7.69
CA VAL A 43 -3.42 -3.21 -8.63
C VAL A 43 -3.14 -3.61 -10.08
N ARG A 44 -1.87 -3.81 -10.46
CA ARG A 44 -1.52 -4.31 -11.82
C ARG A 44 -2.11 -5.69 -12.13
N LYS A 45 -2.28 -6.54 -11.12
CA LYS A 45 -2.92 -7.86 -11.25
C LYS A 45 -4.45 -7.80 -11.19
N GLY A 46 -5.05 -6.62 -11.15
CA GLY A 46 -6.50 -6.44 -11.04
C GLY A 46 -7.07 -6.74 -9.66
N LYS A 47 -6.22 -7.02 -8.66
CA LYS A 47 -6.62 -7.42 -7.31
C LYS A 47 -6.84 -6.18 -6.44
N VAL A 48 -8.03 -5.62 -6.53
CA VAL A 48 -8.42 -4.39 -5.80
C VAL A 48 -9.23 -4.64 -4.53
N ASN A 49 -9.43 -5.90 -4.15
CA ASN A 49 -10.02 -6.26 -2.88
C ASN A 49 -9.01 -6.08 -1.75
N ASP A 50 -9.48 -5.67 -0.57
CA ASP A 50 -8.68 -5.54 0.65
C ASP A 50 -7.48 -4.59 0.56
N LEU A 51 -7.46 -3.68 -0.42
CA LEU A 51 -6.36 -2.72 -0.57
C LEU A 51 -6.18 -1.81 0.65
N GLU A 52 -7.27 -1.46 1.33
CA GLU A 52 -7.24 -0.70 2.59
C GLU A 52 -6.45 -1.45 3.67
N ARG A 53 -6.71 -2.75 3.83
CA ARG A 53 -5.96 -3.60 4.76
C ARG A 53 -4.47 -3.68 4.39
N PHE A 54 -4.14 -3.77 3.10
CA PHE A 54 -2.73 -3.77 2.68
C PHE A 54 -2.07 -2.41 2.90
N ALA A 55 -2.80 -1.30 2.74
CA ALA A 55 -2.32 0.04 3.07
C ALA A 55 -2.05 0.19 4.57
N GLU A 56 -2.94 -0.30 5.44
CA GLU A 56 -2.72 -0.34 6.89
C GLU A 56 -1.45 -1.10 7.26
N ILE A 57 -1.23 -2.26 6.65
CA ILE A 57 -0.01 -3.06 6.88
C ILE A 57 1.24 -2.28 6.42
N GLN A 58 1.18 -1.59 5.28
CA GLN A 58 2.30 -0.77 4.81
C GLN A 58 2.62 0.38 5.78
N ILE A 59 1.61 1.05 6.32
CA ILE A 59 1.78 2.09 7.35
C ILE A 59 2.48 1.50 8.58
N GLN A 60 2.05 0.32 9.04
CA GLN A 60 2.69 -0.35 10.17
C GLN A 60 4.13 -0.78 9.86
N GLN A 61 4.42 -1.21 8.63
CA GLN A 61 5.78 -1.53 8.18
C GLN A 61 6.71 -0.31 8.25
N GLU A 62 6.25 0.85 7.77
CA GLU A 62 7.05 2.09 7.82
C GLU A 62 7.39 2.51 9.26
N GLN A 63 6.42 2.39 10.16
CA GLN A 63 6.64 2.68 11.57
C GLN A 63 7.56 1.66 12.24
N TRP A 64 7.46 0.38 11.86
CA TRP A 64 8.36 -0.66 12.34
C TRP A 64 9.80 -0.48 11.82
N ASP A 65 9.96 -0.12 10.54
CA ASP A 65 11.27 0.10 9.91
C ASP A 65 12.00 1.27 10.58
N TRP A 66 11.26 2.32 10.96
CA TRP A 66 11.78 3.38 11.82
C TRP A 66 12.17 2.85 13.21
N ALA A 67 11.33 2.07 13.88
CA ALA A 67 11.65 1.54 15.21
C ALA A 67 12.91 0.66 15.20
N LYS A 68 13.12 -0.11 14.12
CA LYS A 68 14.37 -0.87 13.90
C LYS A 68 15.58 0.05 13.75
N SER A 69 15.46 1.08 12.92
CA SER A 69 16.52 2.08 12.75
C SER A 69 16.85 2.81 14.06
N TYR A 70 15.82 3.09 14.87
CA TYR A 70 15.99 3.73 16.17
C TYR A 70 16.69 2.80 17.17
N LEU A 71 16.37 1.51 17.17
CA LEU A 71 17.08 0.52 17.98
C LEU A 71 18.56 0.42 17.58
N ASP A 72 18.86 0.43 16.28
CA ASP A 72 20.23 0.41 15.77
C ASP A 72 21.01 1.67 16.19
N TYR A 73 20.34 2.83 16.16
CA TYR A 73 20.87 4.07 16.71
C TYR A 73 21.23 3.96 18.20
N LEU A 74 20.43 3.27 19.01
CA LEU A 74 20.74 3.08 20.45
C LEU A 74 21.99 2.23 20.67
N VAL A 75 22.20 1.20 19.83
CA VAL A 75 23.43 0.39 19.85
C VAL A 75 24.65 1.27 19.55
N GLU A 76 24.56 2.09 18.50
CA GLU A 76 25.66 2.99 18.13
C GLU A 76 25.92 4.05 19.20
N LEU A 77 24.85 4.62 19.76
CA LEU A 77 24.94 5.62 20.83
C LEU A 77 25.67 5.05 22.04
N GLU A 78 25.33 3.84 22.47
CA GLU A 78 26.00 3.18 23.59
C GLU A 78 27.48 2.94 23.28
N ALA A 79 27.80 2.44 22.07
CA ALA A 79 29.18 2.20 21.67
C ALA A 79 30.03 3.49 21.64
N VAL A 80 29.48 4.59 21.12
CA VAL A 80 30.15 5.90 21.11
C VAL A 80 30.31 6.45 22.53
N GLN A 81 29.29 6.31 23.38
CA GLN A 81 29.36 6.76 24.77
C GLN A 81 30.42 5.98 25.57
N GLN A 82 30.49 4.67 25.41
CA GLN A 82 31.52 3.84 26.05
C GLN A 82 32.91 4.24 25.56
N TYR A 83 33.10 4.37 24.24
CA TYR A 83 34.37 4.84 23.67
C TYR A 83 34.80 6.21 24.23
N ASN A 84 33.87 7.18 24.27
CA ASN A 84 34.16 8.52 24.76
C ASN A 84 34.43 8.55 26.27
N ALA A 85 33.79 7.67 27.04
CA ALA A 85 34.03 7.55 28.48
C ALA A 85 35.40 6.93 28.81
N GLU A 86 35.92 6.08 27.92
CA GLU A 86 37.23 5.44 28.04
C GLU A 86 38.37 6.25 27.39
N LEU A 87 38.04 7.37 26.72
CA LEU A 87 39.01 8.18 26.00
C LEU A 87 39.95 8.92 26.98
N PRO A 88 41.28 8.69 26.91
CA PRO A 88 42.23 9.44 27.72
C PRO A 88 42.18 10.93 27.38
N GLU A 89 42.36 11.81 28.37
CA GLU A 89 42.31 13.28 28.16
C GLU A 89 43.34 13.76 27.12
N THR A 90 44.52 13.15 27.10
CA THR A 90 45.60 13.45 26.16
C THR A 90 46.22 12.20 25.54
N THR A 91 46.79 12.35 24.36
CA THR A 91 47.68 11.38 23.70
C THR A 91 49.00 12.06 23.35
N GLN A 92 50.07 11.30 23.19
CA GLN A 92 51.31 11.85 22.66
C GLN A 92 51.26 11.92 21.14
N ASP A 93 51.69 13.04 20.57
CA ASP A 93 51.94 13.18 19.14
C ASP A 93 53.26 12.50 18.73
N ALA A 94 53.61 12.56 17.44
CA ALA A 94 54.82 11.94 16.90
C ALA A 94 56.13 12.56 17.45
N GLU A 95 56.04 13.72 18.11
CA GLU A 95 57.14 14.49 18.68
C GLU A 95 57.20 14.33 20.21
N GLY A 96 56.26 13.57 20.79
CA GLY A 96 56.18 13.28 22.22
C GLY A 96 55.43 14.36 23.02
N ASN A 97 54.79 15.34 22.38
CA ASN A 97 53.99 16.35 23.06
C ASN A 97 52.60 15.81 23.38
N GLU A 98 52.07 16.17 24.54
CA GLU A 98 50.69 15.85 24.91
C GLU A 98 49.71 16.72 24.12
N VAL A 99 48.87 16.09 23.30
CA VAL A 99 47.76 16.72 22.58
C VAL A 99 46.42 16.20 23.12
N PRO A 100 45.39 17.05 23.25
CA PRO A 100 44.09 16.63 23.73
C PRO A 100 43.41 15.67 22.74
N ASN A 101 42.79 14.61 23.24
CA ASN A 101 41.97 13.74 22.41
C ASN A 101 40.55 14.34 22.23
N GLU A 102 40.05 14.28 21.00
CA GLU A 102 38.68 14.70 20.70
C GLU A 102 37.70 13.53 20.80
N PRO A 103 36.60 13.65 21.57
CA PRO A 103 35.55 12.65 21.61
C PRO A 103 34.90 12.44 20.23
N LYS A 104 34.44 11.22 19.97
CA LYS A 104 33.61 10.94 18.79
C LYS A 104 32.27 11.70 18.91
N PRO A 105 31.75 12.25 17.80
CA PRO A 105 30.43 12.86 17.80
C PRO A 105 29.36 11.83 18.13
N LEU A 106 28.34 12.24 18.88
CA LEU A 106 27.19 11.38 19.16
C LEU A 106 26.41 11.12 17.86
N PRO A 107 25.90 9.89 17.65
CA PRO A 107 25.07 9.60 16.49
C PRO A 107 23.76 10.41 16.53
N VAL A 108 23.17 10.61 15.37
CA VAL A 108 21.92 11.36 15.22
C VAL A 108 20.75 10.36 15.23
N ALA A 109 19.75 10.63 16.06
CA ALA A 109 18.55 9.79 16.12
C ALA A 109 17.77 9.86 14.80
N PRO A 110 17.26 8.73 14.28
CA PRO A 110 16.48 8.73 13.05
C PRO A 110 15.12 9.40 13.27
N GLU A 111 14.73 10.24 12.32
CA GLU A 111 13.43 10.91 12.33
C GLU A 111 12.29 9.92 12.11
N ARG A 112 11.23 10.04 12.93
CA ARG A 112 10.05 9.20 12.79
C ARG A 112 9.19 9.68 11.62
N PRO A 113 8.88 8.81 10.63
CA PRO A 113 8.00 9.20 9.55
C PRO A 113 6.60 9.49 10.10
N ALA A 114 5.95 10.51 9.54
CA ALA A 114 4.56 10.82 9.85
C ALA A 114 3.68 9.61 9.53
N VAL A 115 2.70 9.33 10.40
CA VAL A 115 1.74 8.25 10.17
C VAL A 115 0.80 8.69 9.07
N ARG A 116 0.93 8.04 7.91
CA ARG A 116 0.06 8.27 6.76
C ARG A 116 -1.30 7.60 6.97
N THR A 117 -2.31 8.14 6.30
CA THR A 117 -3.63 7.52 6.20
C THR A 117 -3.65 6.47 5.07
N THR A 118 -4.63 5.57 5.10
CA THR A 118 -4.82 4.59 4.01
C THR A 118 -5.08 5.28 2.68
N GLU A 119 -5.81 6.40 2.68
CA GLU A 119 -6.06 7.22 1.49
C GLU A 119 -4.77 7.78 0.90
N GLU A 120 -3.85 8.29 1.73
CA GLU A 120 -2.55 8.80 1.27
C GLU A 120 -1.68 7.69 0.67
N VAL A 121 -1.73 6.48 1.23
CA VAL A 121 -1.00 5.31 0.70
C VAL A 121 -1.60 4.83 -0.63
N LEU A 122 -2.92 4.88 -0.77
CA LEU A 122 -3.63 4.42 -1.97
C LEU A 122 -3.71 5.49 -3.07
N SER A 123 -3.56 6.76 -2.73
CA SER A 123 -3.65 7.92 -3.63
C SER A 123 -2.90 7.73 -4.96
N PRO A 124 -1.64 7.24 -4.97
CA PRO A 124 -0.90 6.99 -6.22
C PRO A 124 -1.56 5.98 -7.18
N TYR A 125 -2.44 5.13 -6.65
CA TYR A 125 -3.09 4.04 -7.39
C TYR A 125 -4.58 4.26 -7.61
N MET A 126 -5.18 5.32 -7.05
CA MET A 126 -6.63 5.53 -7.04
C MET A 126 -7.25 5.49 -8.43
N LEU A 127 -6.62 6.13 -9.41
CA LEU A 127 -7.10 6.13 -10.79
C LEU A 127 -7.19 4.71 -11.38
N ALA A 128 -6.20 3.86 -11.10
CA ALA A 128 -6.18 2.48 -11.56
C ALA A 128 -7.20 1.62 -10.79
N ILE A 129 -7.32 1.84 -9.48
CA ILE A 129 -8.29 1.17 -8.61
C ILE A 129 -9.72 1.47 -9.09
N GLU A 130 -10.04 2.72 -9.37
CA GLU A 130 -11.36 3.13 -9.84
C GLU A 130 -11.69 2.56 -11.23
N LYS A 131 -10.72 2.53 -12.15
CA LYS A 131 -10.90 1.84 -13.44
C LYS A 131 -11.22 0.35 -13.27
N LEU A 132 -10.56 -0.31 -12.32
CA LEU A 132 -10.76 -1.74 -12.05
C LEU A 132 -12.09 -2.02 -11.33
N ARG A 133 -12.49 -1.16 -10.38
CA ARG A 133 -13.81 -1.23 -9.71
C ARG A 133 -14.95 -0.96 -10.70
N GLY A 134 -14.76 0.04 -11.55
CA GLY A 134 -15.65 0.41 -12.63
C GLY A 134 -17.07 0.74 -12.20
N VAL A 135 -18.06 0.27 -12.97
CA VAL A 135 -19.49 0.58 -12.76
C VAL A 135 -20.25 -0.62 -12.22
N THR A 136 -21.15 -0.39 -11.26
CA THR A 136 -22.00 -1.44 -10.69
C THR A 136 -23.32 -1.51 -11.43
N PHE A 137 -23.57 -2.60 -12.15
CA PHE A 137 -24.86 -2.85 -12.81
C PHE A 137 -25.38 -4.24 -12.45
N LYS A 138 -26.63 -4.32 -11.94
CA LYS A 138 -27.25 -5.57 -11.43
C LYS A 138 -26.35 -6.35 -10.45
N GLY A 139 -25.59 -5.63 -9.63
CA GLY A 139 -24.65 -6.21 -8.65
C GLY A 139 -23.30 -6.67 -9.23
N VAL A 140 -23.08 -6.53 -10.54
CA VAL A 140 -21.80 -6.83 -11.19
C VAL A 140 -20.98 -5.55 -11.32
N ASN A 141 -19.75 -5.56 -10.82
CA ASN A 141 -18.79 -4.46 -10.94
C ASN A 141 -17.99 -4.61 -12.24
N VAL A 142 -18.45 -3.97 -13.30
CA VAL A 142 -17.85 -4.05 -14.63
C VAL A 142 -16.68 -3.08 -14.75
N SER A 143 -15.48 -3.60 -14.97
CA SER A 143 -14.26 -2.80 -15.08
C SER A 143 -14.29 -1.88 -16.31
N LEU A 144 -13.76 -0.67 -16.18
CA LEU A 144 -13.68 0.31 -17.26
C LEU A 144 -12.43 0.03 -18.11
N ASN A 145 -12.47 -1.05 -18.89
CA ASN A 145 -11.39 -1.45 -19.78
C ASN A 145 -11.84 -1.49 -21.25
N GLU A 146 -10.87 -1.67 -22.15
CA GLU A 146 -11.14 -1.69 -23.60
C GLU A 146 -11.91 -2.92 -24.04
N ALA A 147 -11.69 -4.08 -23.41
CA ALA A 147 -12.42 -5.31 -23.73
C ALA A 147 -13.93 -5.12 -23.52
N ASN A 148 -14.33 -4.56 -22.38
CA ASN A 148 -15.73 -4.25 -22.10
C ASN A 148 -16.29 -3.17 -23.02
N GLN A 149 -15.51 -2.13 -23.34
CA GLN A 149 -15.92 -1.10 -24.31
C GLN A 149 -16.18 -1.71 -25.70
N ASN A 150 -15.28 -2.58 -26.17
CA ASN A 150 -15.39 -3.24 -27.45
C ASN A 150 -16.58 -4.19 -27.49
N GLY A 151 -16.80 -4.96 -26.41
CA GLY A 151 -17.96 -5.84 -26.29
C GLY A 151 -19.29 -5.06 -26.30
N LEU A 152 -19.36 -3.93 -25.59
CA LEU A 152 -20.52 -3.04 -25.61
C LEU A 152 -20.77 -2.44 -27.00
N SER A 153 -19.71 -2.01 -27.69
CA SER A 153 -19.79 -1.49 -29.05
C SER A 153 -20.31 -2.55 -30.03
N ALA A 154 -19.80 -3.78 -29.94
CA ALA A 154 -20.25 -4.90 -30.77
C ALA A 154 -21.73 -5.23 -30.54
N LEU A 155 -22.17 -5.29 -29.28
CA LEU A 155 -23.59 -5.48 -28.95
C LEU A 155 -24.46 -4.34 -29.47
N LYS A 156 -23.96 -3.10 -29.44
CA LYS A 156 -24.68 -1.95 -29.99
C LYS A 156 -24.88 -2.10 -31.50
N SER A 157 -23.82 -2.42 -32.24
CA SER A 157 -23.91 -2.64 -33.69
C SER A 157 -24.85 -3.81 -34.03
N ALA A 158 -24.82 -4.88 -33.24
CA ALA A 158 -25.72 -6.02 -33.44
C ALA A 158 -27.19 -5.66 -33.13
N LEU A 159 -27.44 -4.82 -32.12
CA LEU A 159 -28.77 -4.27 -31.85
C LEU A 159 -29.26 -3.37 -32.98
N ASP A 160 -28.40 -2.48 -33.49
CA ASP A 160 -28.75 -1.59 -34.61
C ASP A 160 -29.19 -2.43 -35.84
N LEU A 161 -28.47 -3.51 -36.16
CA LEU A 161 -28.87 -4.46 -37.20
C LEU A 161 -30.19 -5.16 -36.89
N ALA A 162 -30.39 -5.63 -35.65
CA ALA A 162 -31.64 -6.28 -35.27
C ALA A 162 -32.84 -5.33 -35.44
N ILE A 163 -32.68 -4.04 -35.14
CA ILE A 163 -33.70 -3.01 -35.38
C ILE A 163 -33.95 -2.83 -36.88
N GLU A 164 -32.89 -2.71 -37.70
CA GLU A 164 -33.00 -2.56 -39.16
C GLU A 164 -33.78 -3.71 -39.83
N PHE A 165 -33.62 -4.93 -39.32
CA PHE A 165 -34.31 -6.12 -39.85
C PHE A 165 -35.61 -6.47 -39.09
N GLY A 166 -36.08 -5.64 -38.15
CA GLY A 166 -37.32 -5.86 -37.41
C GLY A 166 -37.28 -7.06 -36.45
N ALA A 167 -36.09 -7.44 -35.99
CA ALA A 167 -35.82 -8.58 -35.10
C ALA A 167 -35.41 -8.16 -33.68
N GLU A 168 -35.75 -6.94 -33.24
CA GLU A 168 -35.37 -6.43 -31.92
C GLU A 168 -35.85 -7.34 -30.77
N GLU A 169 -37.06 -7.89 -30.87
CA GLU A 169 -37.61 -8.83 -29.86
C GLU A 169 -36.83 -10.15 -29.77
N GLN A 170 -36.08 -10.53 -30.81
CA GLN A 170 -35.25 -11.73 -30.82
C GLN A 170 -33.83 -11.47 -30.31
N PHE A 171 -33.43 -10.19 -30.23
CA PHE A 171 -32.10 -9.81 -29.77
C PHE A 171 -31.96 -9.94 -28.24
N PHE A 172 -33.03 -9.66 -27.50
CA PHE A 172 -33.05 -9.74 -26.05
C PHE A 172 -33.77 -11.00 -25.55
N PRO A 173 -33.36 -11.57 -24.40
CA PRO A 173 -32.25 -11.14 -23.55
C PRO A 173 -30.89 -11.48 -24.15
N VAL A 174 -29.87 -10.69 -23.81
CA VAL A 174 -28.48 -10.93 -24.25
C VAL A 174 -27.54 -11.01 -23.05
N ASN A 175 -26.58 -11.93 -23.11
CA ASN A 175 -25.55 -12.11 -22.10
C ASN A 175 -24.30 -11.33 -22.48
N PHE A 176 -23.93 -10.35 -21.67
CA PHE A 176 -22.67 -9.62 -21.80
C PHE A 176 -21.60 -10.27 -20.92
N ASN A 177 -20.50 -10.73 -21.52
CA ASN A 177 -19.36 -11.24 -20.78
C ASN A 177 -18.52 -10.06 -20.27
N ALA A 178 -18.81 -9.62 -19.05
CA ALA A 178 -18.15 -8.49 -18.42
C ALA A 178 -16.84 -8.90 -17.76
N GLU A 179 -15.74 -8.25 -18.12
CA GLU A 179 -14.52 -8.30 -17.31
C GLU A 179 -14.71 -7.49 -16.02
N THR A 180 -14.39 -8.12 -14.89
CA THR A 180 -14.45 -7.54 -13.54
C THR A 180 -13.11 -7.73 -12.84
N SER A 181 -12.91 -7.06 -11.69
CA SER A 181 -11.73 -7.30 -10.84
C SER A 181 -11.63 -8.74 -10.30
N GLN A 182 -12.71 -9.53 -10.40
CA GLN A 182 -12.77 -10.94 -9.99
C GLN A 182 -12.66 -11.92 -11.17
N GLY A 183 -12.45 -11.42 -12.39
CA GLY A 183 -12.51 -12.20 -13.63
C GLY A 183 -13.76 -11.92 -14.45
N VAL A 184 -14.08 -12.80 -15.40
CA VAL A 184 -15.23 -12.62 -16.30
C VAL A 184 -16.51 -13.04 -15.59
N GLN A 185 -17.52 -12.17 -15.61
CA GLN A 185 -18.87 -12.43 -15.10
C GLN A 185 -19.91 -12.21 -16.20
N VAL A 186 -20.93 -13.06 -16.24
CA VAL A 186 -22.03 -12.90 -17.19
C VAL A 186 -23.01 -11.87 -16.63
N LEU A 187 -23.28 -10.83 -17.41
CA LEU A 187 -24.27 -9.80 -17.11
C LEU A 187 -25.45 -9.93 -18.09
N PRO A 188 -26.60 -10.47 -17.64
CA PRO A 188 -27.81 -10.55 -18.45
C PRO A 188 -28.45 -9.17 -18.61
N LEU A 189 -28.70 -8.79 -19.86
CA LEU A 189 -29.40 -7.57 -20.23
C LEU A 189 -30.75 -7.96 -20.83
N ASP A 190 -31.82 -7.62 -20.10
CA ASP A 190 -33.14 -8.20 -20.38
C ASP A 190 -33.87 -7.48 -21.52
N ASN A 191 -33.48 -6.25 -21.83
CA ASN A 191 -34.14 -5.41 -22.85
C ASN A 191 -33.24 -4.25 -23.31
N ALA A 192 -33.68 -3.57 -24.37
CA ALA A 192 -32.98 -2.43 -24.97
C ALA A 192 -32.76 -1.28 -23.99
N LYS A 193 -33.67 -1.06 -23.03
CA LYS A 193 -33.55 0.01 -22.05
C LYS A 193 -32.42 -0.28 -21.07
N GLU A 194 -32.33 -1.50 -20.54
CA GLU A 194 -31.23 -1.92 -19.67
C GLU A 194 -29.88 -1.80 -20.37
N PHE A 195 -29.77 -2.30 -21.60
CA PHE A 195 -28.54 -2.19 -22.37
C PHE A 195 -28.12 -0.73 -22.60
N LYS A 196 -29.04 0.14 -22.99
CA LYS A 196 -28.75 1.57 -23.22
C LYS A 196 -28.38 2.29 -21.92
N GLN A 197 -29.06 1.98 -20.81
CA GLN A 197 -28.75 2.56 -19.51
C GLN A 197 -27.35 2.16 -19.05
N PHE A 198 -27.04 0.86 -19.08
CA PHE A 198 -25.72 0.34 -18.72
C PHE A 198 -24.62 0.92 -19.62
N GLY A 199 -24.83 0.93 -20.94
CA GLY A 199 -23.87 1.47 -21.90
C GLY A 199 -23.60 2.97 -21.68
N LEU A 200 -24.63 3.76 -21.38
CA LEU A 200 -24.47 5.18 -21.05
C LEU A 200 -23.68 5.37 -19.76
N GLU A 201 -24.02 4.64 -18.69
CA GLU A 201 -23.31 4.70 -17.41
C GLU A 201 -21.83 4.33 -17.57
N PHE A 202 -21.55 3.26 -18.33
CA PHE A 202 -20.19 2.83 -18.62
C PHE A 202 -19.38 3.92 -19.36
N VAL A 203 -19.94 4.50 -20.43
CA VAL A 203 -19.25 5.54 -21.21
C VAL A 203 -19.02 6.80 -20.38
N LEU A 204 -20.01 7.25 -19.61
CA LEU A 204 -19.88 8.43 -18.76
C LEU A 204 -18.83 8.23 -17.66
N SER A 205 -18.81 7.04 -17.03
CA SER A 205 -17.79 6.70 -16.03
C SER A 205 -16.41 6.60 -16.65
N ARG A 206 -16.29 5.95 -17.82
CA ARG A 206 -15.02 5.82 -18.55
C ARG A 206 -14.46 7.17 -19.00
N ARG A 207 -15.31 8.09 -19.43
CA ARG A 207 -14.92 9.44 -19.90
C ARG A 207 -14.11 10.21 -18.86
N ARG A 208 -14.44 10.09 -17.57
CA ARG A 208 -13.75 10.79 -16.46
C ARG A 208 -12.25 10.51 -16.37
N PHE A 209 -11.77 9.46 -17.04
CA PHE A 209 -10.37 9.04 -17.03
C PHE A 209 -9.55 9.48 -18.25
N PHE A 210 -10.17 10.20 -19.18
CA PHE A 210 -9.55 10.69 -20.43
C PHE A 210 -9.69 12.22 -20.60
N GLU A 211 -10.19 12.90 -19.57
CA GLU A 211 -10.18 14.37 -19.42
C GLU A 211 -8.98 14.79 -18.55
#